data_AF-A0AAI9XA05-F1
#
_entry.id   AF-A0AAI9XA05-F1
#
_cell.length_a   1.000
_cell.length_b   1.000
_cell.length_c   1.000
_cell.angle_alpha   90.00
_cell.angle_beta   90.00
_cell.angle_gamma   90.00
#
_symmetry.space_group_name_H-M   'P 1'
#
loop_
_entity.id
_entity.type
_entity.pdbx_description
1 polymer ?
#
loop_
_entity_poly.entity_id
_entity_poly.type
_entity_poly.pdbx_seq_one_letter_code
_entity_poly.pdbx_strand_id
1 'polypeptide(L)'
;MCYLPNTHWTWSFAIVALVQTVVTLSLESYIFANFQIQEIPNTSPASKTIPTFLALYGFGFLYELVLVYDALRMKNTIQIIGLCICNVGLLIYGAVQVKQIREAVSTLALMNMISPVVWAQSEPFLIIIPCIVALGTFLITFVAYKLYDEFAWTIYKHISADLQMKRRYLTYQVRVLFDLPTRNTTNRSQNRSISLS
;
A
#
# COMPACT_ATOMS: atom_id res chain seq x y z
N MET A 1 -2.35 18.72 -7.87
CA MET A 1 -3.35 18.81 -6.77
C MET A 1 -2.91 17.91 -5.63
N CYS A 2 -2.45 18.49 -4.52
CA CYS A 2 -2.23 17.75 -3.28
C CYS A 2 -3.60 17.39 -2.68
N TYR A 3 -3.81 16.10 -2.38
CA TYR A 3 -5.03 15.64 -1.73
C TYR A 3 -5.03 16.09 -0.26
N LEU A 4 -6.00 16.91 0.15
CA LEU A 4 -6.25 17.21 1.56
C LEU A 4 -7.23 16.18 2.14
N PRO A 5 -6.85 15.39 3.16
CA PRO A 5 -7.75 14.42 3.77
C PRO A 5 -8.87 15.16 4.53
N ASN A 6 -10.11 14.71 4.35
CA ASN A 6 -11.31 15.40 4.85
C ASN A 6 -11.82 14.83 6.19
N THR A 7 -11.32 13.65 6.63
CA THR A 7 -11.77 12.97 7.86
C THR A 7 -10.62 12.72 8.84
N HIS A 8 -10.90 12.82 10.14
CA HIS A 8 -9.89 12.65 11.19
C HIS A 8 -9.16 11.30 11.13
N TRP A 9 -9.82 10.25 10.67
CA TRP A 9 -9.23 8.90 10.53
C TRP A 9 -8.23 8.81 9.38
N THR A 10 -8.52 9.45 8.23
CA THR A 10 -7.57 9.49 7.10
C THR A 10 -6.30 10.28 7.46
N TRP A 11 -6.44 11.37 8.22
CA TRP A 11 -5.30 12.13 8.75
C TRP A 11 -4.49 11.30 9.75
N SER A 12 -5.16 10.62 10.68
CA SER A 12 -4.50 9.76 11.66
C SER A 12 -3.70 8.65 10.99
N PHE A 13 -4.27 7.99 9.98
CA PHE A 13 -3.59 6.96 9.21
C PHE A 13 -2.33 7.47 8.52
N ALA A 14 -2.43 8.62 7.83
CA ALA A 14 -1.31 9.24 7.14
C ALA A 14 -0.20 9.67 8.10
N ILE A 15 -0.55 10.28 9.25
CA ILE A 15 0.43 10.69 10.26
C ILE A 15 1.15 9.48 10.83
N VAL A 16 0.43 8.42 11.22
CA VAL A 16 1.06 7.24 11.83
C VAL A 16 2.04 6.61 10.85
N ALA A 17 1.65 6.44 9.57
CA ALA A 17 2.55 5.94 8.54
C ALA A 17 3.77 6.85 8.33
N LEU A 18 3.56 8.17 8.26
CA LEU A 18 4.65 9.14 8.10
C LEU A 18 5.62 9.11 9.28
N VAL A 19 5.10 9.11 10.51
CA VAL A 19 5.92 9.05 11.73
C VAL A 19 6.69 7.75 11.79
N GLN A 20 6.06 6.60 11.48
CA GLN A 20 6.74 5.31 11.39
C GLN A 20 7.89 5.38 10.38
N THR A 21 7.64 5.83 9.15
CA THR A 21 8.65 5.95 8.09
C THR A 21 9.79 6.90 8.48
N VAL A 22 9.50 8.06 9.07
CA VAL A 22 10.53 9.03 9.45
C VAL A 22 11.41 8.49 10.57
N VAL A 23 10.82 7.86 11.60
CA VAL A 23 11.58 7.27 12.71
C VAL A 23 12.47 6.13 12.22
N THR A 24 11.94 5.21 11.41
CA THR A 24 12.73 4.07 10.90
C THR A 24 13.82 4.52 9.95
N LEU A 25 13.53 5.44 9.02
CA LEU A 25 14.51 5.96 8.07
C LEU A 25 15.64 6.72 8.77
N SER A 26 15.32 7.44 9.86
CA SER A 26 16.33 8.15 10.66
C SER A 26 17.29 7.18 11.37
N LEU A 27 16.75 6.10 11.95
CA LEU A 27 17.57 5.05 12.59
C LEU A 27 18.44 4.30 11.58
N GLU A 28 17.86 3.93 10.43
CA GLU A 28 18.58 3.29 9.31
C GLU A 28 19.74 4.18 8.81
N SER A 29 19.49 5.48 8.64
CA SER A 29 20.50 6.45 8.20
C SER A 29 21.64 6.60 9.21
N TYR A 30 21.32 6.59 10.51
CA TYR A 30 22.32 6.63 11.57
C TYR A 30 23.22 5.39 11.57
N ILE A 31 22.62 4.21 11.45
CA ILE A 31 23.35 2.93 11.36
C ILE A 31 24.25 2.93 10.13
N PHE A 32 23.72 3.32 8.96
CA PHE A 32 24.47 3.42 7.72
C PHE A 32 25.69 4.36 7.86
N ALA A 33 25.50 5.55 8.42
CA ALA A 33 26.58 6.51 8.61
C ALA A 33 27.66 5.97 9.56
N ASN A 34 27.26 5.35 10.68
CA ASN A 34 28.20 4.74 11.61
C ASN A 34 29.04 3.63 10.95
N PHE A 35 28.42 2.78 10.13
CA PHE A 35 29.14 1.76 9.38
C PHE A 35 30.11 2.36 8.37
N GLN A 36 29.69 3.36 7.59
CA GLN A 36 30.54 3.99 6.58
C GLN A 36 31.77 4.71 7.15
N ILE A 37 31.65 5.32 8.34
CA ILE A 37 32.78 6.01 8.99
C ILE A 37 33.82 5.03 9.54
N GLN A 38 33.38 3.85 9.97
CA GLN A 38 34.21 2.89 10.69
C GLN A 38 34.71 1.75 9.81
N GLU A 39 34.19 1.66 8.59
CA GLU A 39 34.63 0.74 7.57
C GLU A 39 35.96 1.18 6.95
N ILE A 40 36.95 0.28 6.97
CA ILE A 40 38.21 0.48 6.26
C ILE A 40 37.96 0.16 4.78
N PRO A 41 38.32 1.05 3.82
CA PRO A 41 38.04 0.82 2.40
C PRO A 41 38.63 -0.51 1.93
N ASN A 42 37.76 -1.39 1.47
CA ASN A 42 38.05 -2.78 1.15
C ASN A 42 37.30 -3.22 -0.12
N THR A 43 37.81 -4.25 -0.79
CA THR A 43 37.22 -4.81 -2.02
C THR A 43 36.34 -6.04 -1.72
N SER A 44 36.05 -6.32 -0.45
CA SER A 44 35.27 -7.49 -0.04
C SER A 44 33.80 -7.33 -0.44
N PRO A 45 33.13 -8.38 -0.95
CA PRO A 45 31.71 -8.30 -1.31
C PRO A 45 30.81 -7.97 -0.11
N ALA A 46 31.15 -8.46 1.09
CA ALA A 46 30.33 -8.31 2.29
C ALA A 46 30.26 -6.85 2.79
N SER A 47 31.29 -6.04 2.50
CA SER A 47 31.31 -4.59 2.75
C SER A 47 30.20 -3.85 1.98
N LYS A 48 29.94 -4.27 0.74
CA LYS A 48 28.91 -3.67 -0.12
C LYS A 48 27.51 -4.21 0.17
N THR A 49 27.42 -5.41 0.73
CA THR A 49 26.15 -6.09 1.01
C THR A 49 25.36 -5.40 2.12
N ILE A 50 26.00 -5.00 3.22
CA ILE A 50 25.35 -4.33 4.37
C ILE A 50 24.61 -3.03 3.96
N PRO A 51 25.29 -2.04 3.34
CA PRO A 51 24.64 -0.80 2.91
C PRO A 51 23.55 -1.03 1.88
N THR A 52 23.67 -2.07 1.04
CA THR A 52 22.62 -2.45 0.07
C THR A 52 21.35 -2.91 0.77
N PHE A 53 21.45 -3.75 1.81
CA PHE A 53 20.28 -4.19 2.58
C PHE A 53 19.60 -3.05 3.34
N LEU A 54 20.39 -2.17 3.99
CA LEU A 54 19.87 -0.96 4.66
C LEU A 54 19.13 -0.05 3.66
N ALA A 55 19.73 0.21 2.49
CA ALA A 55 19.10 1.02 1.46
C ALA A 55 17.79 0.41 0.94
N LEU A 56 17.76 -0.89 0.65
CA LEU A 56 16.55 -1.59 0.21
C LEU A 56 15.43 -1.47 1.24
N TYR A 57 15.76 -1.55 2.52
CA TYR A 57 14.77 -1.40 3.57
C TYR A 57 14.18 0.00 3.65
N GLY A 58 15.05 1.02 3.60
CA GLY A 58 14.63 2.42 3.54
C GLY A 58 13.75 2.73 2.33
N PHE A 59 14.11 2.20 1.15
CA PHE A 59 13.27 2.30 -0.06
C PHE A 59 11.90 1.63 0.12
N GLY A 60 11.84 0.51 0.84
CA GLY A 60 10.59 -0.16 1.19
C GLY A 60 9.63 0.76 1.95
N PHE A 61 10.11 1.46 2.98
CA PHE A 61 9.28 2.42 3.74
C PHE A 61 8.89 3.66 2.94
N LEU A 62 9.77 4.15 2.05
CA LEU A 62 9.42 5.24 1.15
C LEU A 62 8.31 4.82 0.17
N TYR A 63 8.41 3.62 -0.38
CA TYR A 63 7.38 3.07 -1.25
C TYR A 63 6.05 2.89 -0.52
N GLU A 64 6.09 2.40 0.73
CA GLU A 64 4.91 2.31 1.59
C GLU A 64 4.23 3.67 1.78
N LEU A 65 5.01 4.73 2.05
CA LEU A 65 4.48 6.09 2.22
C LEU A 65 3.79 6.60 0.94
N VAL A 66 4.33 6.28 -0.23
CA VAL A 66 3.70 6.61 -1.52
C VAL A 66 2.38 5.84 -1.70
N LEU A 67 2.35 4.55 -1.34
CA LEU A 67 1.13 3.75 -1.37
C LEU A 67 0.06 4.27 -0.41
N VAL A 68 0.43 4.74 0.78
CA VAL A 68 -0.49 5.40 1.73
C VAL A 68 -1.15 6.60 1.05
N TYR A 69 -0.35 7.46 0.42
CA TYR A 69 -0.86 8.65 -0.25
C TYR A 69 -1.81 8.28 -1.41
N ASP A 70 -1.43 7.30 -2.23
CA ASP A 70 -2.23 6.84 -3.37
C ASP A 70 -3.56 6.21 -2.92
N ALA A 71 -3.51 5.34 -1.90
CA ALA A 71 -4.67 4.70 -1.30
C ALA A 71 -5.67 5.72 -0.74
N LEU A 72 -5.17 6.74 -0.03
CA LEU A 72 -6.01 7.80 0.53
C LEU A 72 -6.61 8.69 -0.56
N ARG A 73 -5.86 9.02 -1.61
CA ARG A 73 -6.33 9.83 -2.74
C ARG A 73 -7.46 9.13 -3.49
N MET A 74 -7.29 7.85 -3.80
CA MET A 74 -8.27 7.07 -4.56
C MET A 74 -9.43 6.56 -3.71
N LYS A 75 -9.32 6.65 -2.36
CA LYS A 75 -10.27 6.05 -1.41
C LYS A 75 -10.54 4.57 -1.72
N ASN A 76 -9.50 3.86 -2.16
CA ASN A 76 -9.61 2.49 -2.61
C ASN A 76 -9.32 1.52 -1.47
N THR A 77 -10.37 0.85 -0.99
CA THR A 77 -10.29 -0.11 0.12
C THR A 77 -9.36 -1.30 -0.17
N ILE A 78 -9.22 -1.70 -1.44
CA ILE A 78 -8.32 -2.80 -1.84
C ILE A 78 -6.85 -2.40 -1.60
N GLN A 79 -6.50 -1.14 -1.87
CA GLN A 79 -5.14 -0.65 -1.64
C GLN A 79 -4.80 -0.58 -0.15
N ILE A 80 -5.77 -0.27 0.72
CA ILE A 80 -5.56 -0.24 2.18
C ILE A 80 -5.27 -1.65 2.71
N ILE A 81 -5.96 -2.66 2.20
CA ILE A 81 -5.68 -4.07 2.57
C ILE A 81 -4.27 -4.46 2.08
N GLY A 82 -3.93 -4.12 0.83
CA GLY A 82 -2.59 -4.35 0.28
C GLY A 82 -1.50 -3.67 1.11
N LEU A 83 -1.77 -2.45 1.58
CA LEU A 83 -0.87 -1.69 2.44
C LEU A 83 -0.64 -2.36 3.80
N CYS A 84 -1.68 -2.92 4.42
CA CYS A 84 -1.52 -3.69 5.66
C CYS A 84 -0.62 -4.91 5.46
N ILE A 85 -0.78 -5.61 4.32
CA ILE A 85 0.07 -6.76 3.96
C ILE A 85 1.51 -6.30 3.70
N CYS A 86 1.72 -5.20 2.99
CA CYS A 86 3.04 -4.61 2.77
C CYS A 86 3.74 -4.25 4.08
N ASN A 87 3.02 -3.65 5.03
CA ASN A 87 3.56 -3.28 6.34
C ASN A 87 4.03 -4.52 7.13
N VAL A 88 3.24 -5.60 7.13
CA VAL A 88 3.66 -6.89 7.70
C VAL A 88 4.88 -7.45 6.96
N GLY A 89 4.93 -7.31 5.64
CA GLY A 89 6.10 -7.68 4.83
C GLY A 89 7.37 -6.93 5.23
N LEU A 90 7.27 -5.63 5.49
CA LEU A 90 8.39 -4.81 5.98
C LEU A 90 8.81 -5.16 7.41
N LEU A 91 7.86 -5.56 8.26
CA LEU A 91 8.17 -6.10 9.59
C LEU A 91 9.00 -7.40 9.47
N ILE A 92 8.55 -8.34 8.63
CA ILE A 92 9.27 -9.59 8.38
C ILE A 92 10.65 -9.32 7.78
N TYR A 93 10.73 -8.42 6.81
CA TYR A 93 12.01 -8.02 6.20
C TYR A 93 12.97 -7.48 7.25
N GLY A 94 12.52 -6.55 8.11
CA GLY A 94 13.34 -6.00 9.19
C GLY A 94 13.87 -7.10 10.12
N ALA A 95 13.03 -8.07 10.49
CA ALA A 95 13.47 -9.21 11.31
C ALA A 95 14.54 -10.08 10.62
N VAL A 96 14.43 -10.28 9.30
CA VAL A 96 15.42 -11.03 8.51
C VAL A 96 16.71 -10.23 8.32
N GLN A 97 16.60 -8.93 8.06
CA GLN A 97 17.71 -8.01 7.82
C GLN A 97 18.69 -7.98 9.00
N VAL A 98 18.20 -7.98 10.24
CA VAL A 98 19.06 -8.03 11.45
C VAL A 98 20.01 -9.22 11.41
N LYS A 99 19.51 -10.40 11.01
CA LYS A 99 20.33 -11.62 10.92
C LYS A 99 21.34 -11.52 9.79
N GLN A 100 20.92 -11.03 8.62
CA GLN A 100 21.81 -10.86 7.47
C GLN A 100 22.95 -9.87 7.75
N ILE A 101 22.65 -8.75 8.42
CA ILE A 101 23.69 -7.77 8.78
C ILE A 101 24.63 -8.37 9.84
N ARG A 102 24.12 -9.11 10.83
CA ARG A 102 24.95 -9.80 11.82
C ARG A 102 25.94 -10.77 11.17
N GLU A 103 25.45 -11.60 10.25
CA GLU A 103 26.29 -12.53 9.49
C GLU A 103 27.35 -11.77 8.68
N ALA A 104 26.96 -10.76 7.90
CA ALA A 104 27.88 -9.94 7.13
C ALA A 104 28.96 -9.30 8.02
N VAL A 105 28.58 -8.65 9.12
CA VAL A 105 29.54 -8.02 10.06
C VAL A 105 30.47 -9.05 10.68
N SER A 106 29.97 -10.24 11.06
CA SER A 106 30.83 -11.31 11.59
C SER A 106 31.88 -11.78 10.58
N THR A 107 31.54 -11.85 9.28
CA THR A 107 32.51 -12.20 8.23
C THR A 107 33.58 -11.12 8.06
N LEU A 108 33.21 -9.84 8.17
CA LEU A 108 34.16 -8.72 8.13
C LEU A 108 35.07 -8.68 9.36
N ALA A 109 34.53 -9.00 10.54
CA ALA A 109 35.28 -9.04 11.79
C ALA A 109 36.35 -10.15 11.77
N LEU A 110 36.03 -11.33 11.23
CA LEU A 110 37.03 -12.40 11.03
C LEU A 110 38.16 -11.99 10.08
N MET A 111 37.89 -11.07 9.16
CA MET A 111 38.89 -10.52 8.24
C MET A 111 39.69 -9.34 8.83
N ASN A 112 39.50 -9.00 10.12
CA ASN A 112 40.07 -7.80 10.78
C ASN A 112 39.76 -6.48 10.05
N MET A 113 38.65 -6.42 9.31
CA MET A 113 38.27 -5.24 8.51
C MET A 113 37.31 -4.29 9.24
N ILE A 114 36.76 -4.71 10.38
CA ILE A 114 35.86 -3.90 11.21
C ILE A 114 36.20 -4.11 12.68
N SER A 115 36.14 -3.04 13.48
CA SER A 115 36.35 -3.16 14.94
C SER A 115 35.15 -3.88 15.58
N PRO A 116 35.37 -4.87 16.46
CA PRO A 116 34.27 -5.56 17.16
C PRO A 116 33.45 -4.62 18.05
N VAL A 117 33.99 -3.45 18.42
CA VAL A 117 33.29 -2.42 19.19
C VAL A 117 32.14 -1.79 18.41
N VAL A 118 32.26 -1.67 17.08
CA VAL A 118 31.23 -1.10 16.20
C VAL A 118 29.95 -1.94 16.22
N TRP A 119 30.13 -3.26 16.18
CA TRP A 119 29.03 -4.21 16.23
C TRP A 119 28.30 -4.14 17.57
N ALA A 120 29.04 -4.12 18.68
CA ALA A 120 28.46 -4.05 20.02
C ALA A 120 27.60 -2.79 20.23
N GLN A 121 27.94 -1.67 19.57
CA GLN A 121 27.15 -0.45 19.62
C GLN A 121 25.94 -0.48 18.68
N SER A 122 26.06 -1.05 17.48
CA SER A 122 25.00 -1.04 16.46
C SER A 122 23.96 -2.15 16.64
N GLU A 123 24.34 -3.33 17.15
CA GLU A 123 23.45 -4.49 17.36
C GLU A 123 22.12 -4.15 18.08
N PRO A 124 22.12 -3.42 19.22
CA PRO A 124 20.85 -3.09 19.89
C PRO A 124 19.96 -2.17 19.06
N PHE A 125 20.52 -1.27 18.25
CA PHE A 125 19.73 -0.41 17.36
C PHE A 125 19.13 -1.19 16.20
N LEU A 126 19.81 -2.21 15.68
CA LEU A 126 19.24 -3.06 14.63
C LEU A 126 18.02 -3.87 15.14
N ILE A 127 18.04 -4.31 16.39
CA ILE A 127 16.93 -5.07 17.00
C ILE A 127 15.75 -4.16 17.38
N ILE A 128 16.01 -2.90 17.76
CA ILE A 128 14.93 -2.00 18.17
C ILE A 128 14.08 -1.52 16.99
N ILE A 129 14.65 -1.43 15.79
CA ILE A 129 13.93 -1.05 14.56
C ILE A 129 12.70 -1.93 14.31
N PRO A 130 12.80 -3.27 14.19
CA PRO A 130 11.64 -4.12 13.97
C PRO A 130 10.64 -4.09 15.13
N CYS A 131 11.06 -3.80 16.37
CA CYS A 131 10.14 -3.59 17.49
C CYS A 131 9.32 -2.30 17.32
N ILE A 132 9.93 -1.19 16.90
CA ILE A 132 9.24 0.07 16.61
C ILE A 132 8.30 -0.10 15.43
N VAL A 133 8.76 -0.78 14.37
CA VAL A 133 7.94 -1.11 13.20
C VAL A 133 6.75 -1.94 13.63
N ALA A 134 6.92 -2.97 14.46
CA ALA A 134 5.81 -3.80 14.94
C ALA A 134 4.74 -3.01 15.69
N LEU A 135 5.15 -2.06 16.55
CA LEU A 135 4.21 -1.17 17.22
C LEU A 135 3.46 -0.29 16.21
N GLY A 136 4.18 0.25 15.24
CA GLY A 136 3.59 1.04 14.17
C GLY A 136 2.65 0.22 13.28
N THR A 137 2.99 -1.01 12.91
CA THR A 137 2.15 -1.96 12.16
C THR A 137 0.85 -2.22 12.90
N PHE A 138 0.89 -2.38 14.21
CA PHE A 138 -0.31 -2.58 15.03
C PHE A 138 -1.22 -1.35 14.98
N LEU A 139 -0.65 -0.14 15.14
CA LEU A 139 -1.42 1.11 15.06
C LEU A 139 -2.00 1.35 13.67
N ILE A 140 -1.21 1.15 12.62
CA ILE A 140 -1.65 1.29 11.21
C ILE A 140 -2.76 0.30 10.92
N THR A 141 -2.62 -0.96 11.36
CA THR A 141 -3.63 -1.99 11.18
C THR A 141 -4.93 -1.62 11.91
N PHE A 142 -4.85 -1.15 13.15
CA PHE A 142 -6.01 -0.70 13.93
C PHE A 142 -6.76 0.46 13.25
N VAL A 143 -6.03 1.48 12.80
CA VAL A 143 -6.63 2.61 12.08
C VAL A 143 -7.18 2.17 10.73
N ALA A 144 -6.50 1.26 10.02
CA ALA A 144 -6.94 0.70 8.75
C ALA A 144 -8.28 -0.05 8.89
N TYR A 145 -8.50 -0.78 9.99
CA TYR A 145 -9.79 -1.43 10.25
C TYR A 145 -10.93 -0.41 10.36
N LYS A 146 -10.71 0.72 11.05
CA LYS A 146 -11.69 1.80 11.14
C LYS A 146 -11.95 2.46 9.78
N LEU A 147 -10.88 2.69 9.01
CA LEU A 147 -10.95 3.29 7.69
C LEU A 147 -11.66 2.38 6.67
N TYR A 148 -11.43 1.06 6.78
CA TYR A 148 -12.08 0.03 5.98
C TYR A 148 -13.60 0.11 6.13
N ASP A 149 -14.10 0.18 7.36
CA ASP A 149 -15.54 0.25 7.64
C ASP A 149 -16.17 1.52 7.05
N GLU A 150 -15.50 2.67 7.19
CA GLU A 150 -15.96 3.97 6.64
C GLU A 150 -16.02 3.97 5.10
N PHE A 151 -15.00 3.40 4.44
CA PHE A 151 -14.97 3.30 2.98
C PHE A 151 -15.91 2.22 2.43
N ALA A 152 -16.03 1.07 3.11
CA ALA A 152 -16.97 0.00 2.73
C ALA A 152 -18.42 0.50 2.82
N TRP A 153 -18.76 1.27 3.86
CA TRP A 153 -20.07 1.91 3.99
C TRP A 153 -20.32 2.94 2.88
N THR A 154 -19.31 3.75 2.52
CA THR A 154 -19.40 4.73 1.43
C THR A 154 -19.63 4.05 0.07
N ILE A 155 -18.90 2.96 -0.22
CA ILE A 155 -19.06 2.15 -1.43
C ILE A 155 -20.44 1.52 -1.47
N TYR A 156 -20.91 0.94 -0.36
CA TYR A 156 -22.25 0.37 -0.28
C TYR A 156 -23.33 1.40 -0.61
N LYS A 157 -23.18 2.64 -0.12
CA LYS A 157 -24.15 3.70 -0.38
C LYS A 157 -24.14 4.15 -1.84
N HIS A 158 -22.96 4.27 -2.45
CA HIS A 158 -22.83 4.59 -3.87
C HIS A 158 -23.42 3.48 -4.77
N ILE A 159 -23.06 2.22 -4.50
CA ILE A 159 -23.56 1.07 -5.25
C ILE A 159 -25.08 0.94 -5.08
N SER A 160 -25.59 1.11 -3.87
CA SER A 160 -27.04 1.05 -3.60
C SER A 160 -27.80 2.16 -4.34
N ALA A 161 -27.23 3.37 -4.42
CA ALA A 161 -27.82 4.47 -5.19
C ALA A 161 -27.81 4.19 -6.71
N ASP A 162 -26.70 3.66 -7.24
CA ASP A 162 -26.56 3.31 -8.66
C ASP A 162 -27.51 2.14 -9.04
N LEU A 163 -27.59 1.10 -8.20
CA LEU A 163 -28.54 -0.01 -8.37
C LEU A 163 -29.99 0.48 -8.37
N GLN A 164 -30.36 1.41 -7.50
CA GLN A 164 -31.70 2.01 -7.50
C GLN A 164 -31.96 2.83 -8.77
N MET A 165 -30.95 3.47 -9.34
CA MET A 165 -31.08 4.26 -10.57
C MET A 165 -31.17 3.35 -11.81
N LYS A 166 -30.36 2.29 -11.88
CA LYS A 166 -30.44 1.25 -12.91
C LYS A 166 -31.75 0.48 -12.87
N ARG A 167 -32.25 0.12 -11.67
CA ARG A 167 -33.55 -0.54 -11.52
C ARG A 167 -34.69 0.34 -12.01
N ARG A 168 -34.64 1.65 -11.71
CA ARG A 168 -35.58 2.64 -12.24
C ARG A 168 -35.50 2.70 -13.77
N TYR A 169 -34.30 2.82 -14.35
CA TYR A 169 -34.09 2.87 -15.80
C TYR A 169 -34.64 1.64 -16.53
N LEU A 170 -34.33 0.42 -16.04
CA LEU A 170 -34.86 -0.83 -16.59
C LEU A 170 -36.39 -0.89 -16.55
N THR A 171 -37.00 -0.40 -15.46
CA THR A 171 -38.46 -0.34 -15.33
C THR A 171 -39.09 0.58 -16.38
N TYR A 172 -38.47 1.73 -16.67
CA TYR A 172 -38.94 2.63 -17.73
C TYR A 172 -38.79 2.02 -19.13
N GLN A 173 -37.68 1.34 -19.40
CA GLN A 173 -37.42 0.73 -20.71
C GLN A 173 -38.44 -0.35 -21.05
N VAL A 174 -38.85 -1.18 -20.08
CA VAL A 174 -39.88 -2.22 -20.28
C VAL A 174 -41.26 -1.61 -20.50
N ARG A 175 -41.63 -0.56 -19.76
CA ARG A 175 -42.92 0.12 -19.93
C ARG A 175 -43.04 0.78 -21.31
N VAL A 176 -42.02 1.51 -21.74
CA VAL A 176 -42.00 2.15 -23.07
C VAL A 176 -42.03 1.10 -24.19
N LEU A 177 -41.34 -0.03 -24.04
CA LEU A 177 -41.38 -1.12 -25.02
C LEU A 177 -42.77 -1.77 -25.12
N PHE A 178 -43.47 -1.92 -24.00
CA PHE A 178 -44.81 -2.51 -23.97
C PHE A 178 -45.89 -1.54 -24.48
N ASP A 179 -45.76 -0.25 -24.19
CA ASP A 179 -46.67 0.80 -24.67
C ASP A 179 -46.40 1.24 -26.11
N LEU A 180 -45.35 0.72 -26.78
CA LEU A 180 -45.18 0.91 -28.22
C LEU A 180 -46.27 0.10 -28.94
N PRO A 181 -47.26 0.75 -29.58
CA PRO A 181 -48.20 0.02 -30.42
C PRO A 181 -47.38 -0.61 -31.51
N THR A 182 -47.48 -1.93 -31.65
CA THR A 182 -47.04 -2.67 -32.81
C THR A 182 -47.67 -2.00 -34.04
N ARG A 183 -46.98 -1.01 -34.64
CA ARG A 183 -47.35 -0.45 -35.94
C ARG A 183 -47.06 -1.53 -36.97
N ASN A 184 -48.00 -2.47 -37.05
CA ASN A 184 -48.50 -3.15 -38.22
C ASN A 184 -47.46 -3.34 -39.34
N THR A 185 -46.75 -4.46 -39.27
CA THR A 185 -46.27 -5.17 -40.46
C THR A 185 -47.41 -5.66 -41.38
N THR A 186 -48.67 -5.42 -41.01
CA THR A 186 -49.90 -5.73 -41.76
C THR A 186 -50.21 -4.82 -42.94
N ASN A 187 -49.35 -3.83 -43.29
CA ASN A 187 -49.54 -3.02 -44.50
C ASN A 187 -48.75 -3.52 -45.72
N ARG A 188 -47.92 -4.56 -45.59
CA ARG A 188 -47.16 -5.14 -46.72
C ARG A 188 -47.88 -6.29 -47.44
N SER A 189 -48.84 -6.96 -46.81
CA SER A 189 -49.65 -8.01 -47.45
C SER A 189 -50.80 -7.45 -48.29
N GLN A 190 -51.43 -6.36 -47.84
CA GLN A 190 -52.56 -5.75 -48.53
C GLN A 190 -52.17 -4.94 -49.78
N ASN A 191 -50.92 -4.48 -49.86
CA ASN A 191 -50.41 -3.77 -51.04
C ASN A 191 -49.88 -4.69 -52.15
N ARG A 192 -49.78 -6.01 -51.88
CA ARG A 192 -49.35 -7.01 -52.88
C ARG A 192 -50.56 -7.69 -53.56
N SER A 193 -51.74 -7.61 -52.96
CA SER A 193 -53.02 -8.08 -53.54
C SER A 193 -53.69 -7.07 -54.46
N ILE A 194 -53.29 -5.79 -54.42
CA ILE A 194 -53.84 -4.73 -55.28
C ILE A 194 -53.06 -4.60 -56.61
N SER A 195 -51.88 -5.22 -56.72
CA SER A 195 -51.04 -5.18 -57.94
C SER A 195 -51.23 -6.38 -58.87
N LEU A 196 -52.21 -7.26 -58.63
CA LEU A 196 -52.46 -8.49 -59.40
C LEU A 196 -53.91 -8.59 -59.94
N SER A 197 -54.69 -7.51 -59.86
CA SER A 197 -56.04 -7.40 -60.44
C SER A 197 -56.08 -6.34 -61.53
#